data_AF-A0A1I5HRL0-F1
#
_entry.id   AF-A0A1I5HRL0-F1
#
_cell.length_a   1.000
_cell.length_b   1.000
_cell.length_c   1.000
_cell.angle_alpha   90.00
_cell.angle_beta   90.00
_cell.angle_gamma   90.00
#
_symmetry.space_group_name_H-M   'P 1'
#
loop_
_entity.id
_entity.type
_entity.pdbx_description
1 polymer ?
#
loop_
_entity_poly.entity_id
_entity_poly.type
_entity_poly.pdbx_seq_one_letter_code
_entity_poly.pdbx_strand_id
1 'polypeptide(L)'
;MLFWPPAASANRTAGDQENLRDLLGYADAYLNPARGNGGLFYPREDWSFDENGTMILTDRLTGNARLNVQDGLWKMYHHPWTAEHFREPGVTAIEGAAEVLRSWYDREKPLLALTLRRVAGKPADVTLRIGNVDRPWKLFRDDVLAADSAGTGSPGPRTRAEGTGLVVSLPLAVRTNLTLCS
;
A
#
# COMPACT_ATOMS: atom_id res chain seq x y z
N MET A 1 2.64 34.27 -3.50
CA MET A 1 1.58 33.67 -2.66
C MET A 1 1.40 32.24 -3.16
N LEU A 2 2.09 31.26 -2.55
CA LEU A 2 1.98 29.86 -2.98
C LEU A 2 0.72 29.25 -2.33
N PHE A 3 -0.23 28.85 -3.16
CA PHE A 3 -1.39 28.05 -2.74
C PHE A 3 -0.93 26.61 -2.48
N TRP A 4 -0.74 26.29 -1.22
CA TRP A 4 0.04 25.14 -0.75
C TRP A 4 -0.58 23.74 -0.95
N PRO A 5 -1.87 23.49 -0.66
CA PRO A 5 -2.38 22.13 -0.79
C PRO A 5 -2.44 21.62 -2.25
N PRO A 6 -2.87 22.43 -3.25
CA PRO A 6 -2.82 22.02 -4.65
C PRO A 6 -1.39 21.86 -5.18
N ALA A 7 -0.44 22.67 -4.71
CA ALA A 7 0.94 22.67 -5.20
C ALA A 7 1.67 21.37 -4.91
N ALA A 8 1.49 20.77 -3.71
CA ALA A 8 2.14 19.50 -3.38
C ALA A 8 1.67 18.35 -4.27
N SER A 9 0.35 18.28 -4.54
CA SER A 9 -0.20 17.28 -5.46
C SER A 9 0.23 17.51 -6.91
N ALA A 10 0.32 18.77 -7.33
CA ALA A 10 0.81 19.13 -8.66
C ALA A 10 2.28 18.75 -8.84
N ASN A 11 3.15 19.09 -7.88
CA ASN A 11 4.58 18.80 -7.92
C ASN A 11 4.85 17.29 -7.94
N ARG A 12 4.09 16.51 -7.14
CA ARG A 12 4.13 15.04 -7.20
C ARG A 12 3.85 14.53 -8.61
N THR A 13 2.83 15.07 -9.27
CA THR A 13 2.41 14.61 -10.60
C THR A 13 3.39 15.06 -11.68
N ALA A 14 3.93 16.28 -11.59
CA ALA A 14 4.89 16.87 -12.53
C ALA A 14 6.32 16.33 -12.37
N GLY A 15 6.62 15.63 -11.27
CA GLY A 15 7.95 15.06 -11.01
C GLY A 15 8.94 16.03 -10.38
N ASP A 16 8.49 17.17 -9.85
CA ASP A 16 9.33 18.13 -9.12
C ASP A 16 9.61 17.60 -7.70
N GLN A 17 10.64 16.75 -7.60
CA GLN A 17 10.96 16.03 -6.36
C GLN A 17 11.53 16.92 -5.26
N GLU A 18 12.27 17.97 -5.62
CA GLU A 18 12.89 18.87 -4.65
C GLU A 18 11.82 19.68 -3.92
N ASN A 19 10.97 20.39 -4.66
CA ASN A 19 9.88 21.14 -4.05
C ASN A 19 8.92 20.18 -3.34
N LEU A 20 8.59 19.03 -3.91
CA LEU A 20 7.73 18.06 -3.24
C LEU A 20 8.28 17.61 -1.88
N ARG A 21 9.59 17.40 -1.77
CA ARG A 21 10.21 17.00 -0.51
C ARG A 21 10.07 18.07 0.55
N ASP A 22 10.33 19.32 0.20
CA ASP A 22 10.18 20.45 1.11
C ASP A 22 8.70 20.65 1.50
N LEU A 23 7.80 20.48 0.53
CA LEU A 23 6.37 20.56 0.77
C LEU A 23 5.91 19.48 1.77
N LEU A 24 6.35 18.23 1.59
CA LEU A 24 6.03 17.15 2.52
C LEU A 24 6.71 17.31 3.88
N GLY A 25 7.93 17.86 3.92
CA GLY A 25 8.67 18.12 5.15
C GLY A 25 7.97 19.14 6.04
N TYR A 26 7.48 20.24 5.47
CA TYR A 26 6.69 21.21 6.22
C TYR A 26 5.32 20.65 6.63
N ALA A 27 4.67 19.85 5.78
CA ALA A 27 3.43 19.17 6.18
C ALA A 27 3.64 18.30 7.43
N ASP A 28 4.75 17.55 7.48
CA ASP A 28 5.08 16.69 8.62
C ASP A 28 5.44 17.48 9.89
N ALA A 29 6.01 18.68 9.74
CA ALA A 29 6.39 19.53 10.86
C ALA A 29 5.21 20.33 11.45
N TYR A 30 4.28 20.80 10.61
CA TYR A 30 3.30 21.82 11.02
C TYR A 30 1.83 21.40 10.89
N LEU A 31 1.50 20.34 10.15
CA LEU A 31 0.10 19.93 9.91
C LEU A 31 -0.34 18.75 10.79
N ASN A 32 0.36 18.51 11.89
CA ASN A 32 0.01 17.50 12.91
C ASN A 32 -0.32 16.10 12.34
N PRO A 33 0.62 15.45 11.61
CA PRO A 33 0.37 14.15 10.99
C PRO A 33 -0.09 13.11 12.02
N ALA A 34 -1.24 12.50 11.76
CA ALA A 34 -1.86 11.50 12.62
C ALA A 34 -1.99 10.15 11.91
N ARG A 35 -2.06 9.06 12.70
CA ARG A 35 -2.35 7.71 12.20
C ARG A 35 -3.67 7.21 12.74
N GLY A 36 -4.48 6.64 11.88
CA GLY A 36 -5.80 6.09 12.24
C GLY A 36 -6.27 5.13 11.16
N ASN A 37 -6.95 4.05 11.56
CA ASN A 37 -7.47 3.02 10.65
C ASN A 37 -6.43 2.51 9.64
N GLY A 38 -5.16 2.40 10.05
CA GLY A 38 -4.07 1.91 9.22
C GLY A 38 -3.46 2.93 8.23
N GLY A 39 -3.98 4.15 8.17
CA GLY A 39 -3.49 5.21 7.28
C GLY A 39 -2.79 6.36 8.02
N LEU A 40 -1.92 7.07 7.31
CA LEU A 40 -1.44 8.40 7.68
C LEU A 40 -2.45 9.43 7.14
N PHE A 41 -2.86 10.39 7.97
CA PHE A 41 -3.69 11.50 7.56
C PHE A 41 -3.24 12.78 8.27
N TYR A 42 -3.59 13.93 7.68
CA TYR A 42 -3.45 15.22 8.32
C TYR A 42 -4.84 15.63 8.83
N PRO A 43 -5.02 15.90 10.13
CA PRO A 43 -6.27 16.40 10.67
C PRO A 43 -6.73 17.65 9.93
N ARG A 44 -8.04 17.78 9.72
CA ARG A 44 -8.61 18.97 9.10
C ARG A 44 -8.42 20.15 10.04
N GLU A 45 -7.83 21.21 9.51
CA GLU A 45 -7.80 22.54 10.14
C GLU A 45 -8.56 23.51 9.24
N ASP A 46 -9.52 24.22 9.83
CA ASP A 46 -10.35 25.19 9.10
C ASP A 46 -9.72 26.61 9.06
N TRP A 47 -8.64 26.81 9.81
CA TRP A 47 -7.91 28.07 9.88
C TRP A 47 -6.73 28.09 8.91
N SER A 48 -6.52 29.24 8.28
CA SER A 48 -5.38 29.41 7.36
C SER A 48 -4.04 29.45 8.10
N PHE A 49 -3.99 30.09 9.27
CA PHE A 49 -2.77 30.34 10.02
C PHE A 49 -2.98 30.10 11.53
N ASP A 50 -1.93 29.67 12.22
CA ASP A 50 -1.85 29.65 13.68
C ASP A 50 -1.51 31.03 14.26
N GLU A 51 -1.41 31.10 15.59
CA GLU A 51 -1.07 32.33 16.33
C GLU A 51 0.33 32.89 16.01
N ASN A 52 1.23 32.07 15.47
CA ASN A 52 2.59 32.45 15.08
C ASN A 52 2.68 32.86 13.60
N GLY A 53 1.56 32.83 12.86
CA GLY A 53 1.53 33.09 11.42
C GLY A 53 1.98 31.89 10.56
N THR A 54 2.09 30.70 11.14
CA THR A 54 2.36 29.45 10.43
C THR A 54 1.10 29.00 9.72
N MET A 55 1.18 28.66 8.43
CA MET A 55 0.03 28.17 7.68
C MET A 55 -0.34 26.73 8.08
N ILE A 56 -1.52 26.53 8.65
CA ILE A 56 -1.98 25.23 9.17
C ILE A 56 -3.15 24.63 8.37
N LEU A 57 -3.64 25.32 7.35
CA LEU A 57 -4.76 24.86 6.53
C LEU A 57 -4.49 23.48 5.95
N THR A 58 -5.35 22.53 6.30
CA THR A 58 -5.32 21.18 5.76
C THR A 58 -6.62 20.92 5.01
N ASP A 59 -6.57 20.96 3.68
CA ASP A 59 -7.70 20.62 2.82
C ASP A 59 -7.69 19.15 2.38
N ARG A 60 -8.68 18.75 1.59
CA ARG A 60 -8.80 17.37 1.09
C ARG A 60 -7.65 16.95 0.15
N LEU A 61 -6.93 17.90 -0.43
CA LEU A 61 -5.85 17.67 -1.40
C LEU A 61 -4.48 17.50 -0.72
N THR A 62 -4.30 17.97 0.51
CA THR A 62 -3.04 17.80 1.27
C THR A 62 -2.61 16.33 1.32
N GLY A 63 -3.56 15.39 1.50
CA GLY A 63 -3.29 13.96 1.48
C GLY A 63 -2.92 13.40 0.10
N ASN A 64 -3.45 14.00 -0.97
CA ASN A 64 -3.26 13.49 -2.34
C ASN A 64 -1.79 13.57 -2.80
N ALA A 65 -1.00 14.52 -2.29
CA ALA A 65 0.42 14.61 -2.61
C ALA A 65 1.23 13.36 -2.20
N ARG A 66 0.76 12.62 -1.18
CA ARG A 66 1.35 11.35 -0.75
C ARG A 66 0.80 10.13 -1.48
N LEU A 67 -0.44 10.22 -1.96
CA LEU A 67 -1.11 9.14 -2.70
C LEU A 67 -0.73 9.10 -4.18
N ASN A 68 -0.58 10.27 -4.79
CA ASN A 68 -0.23 10.39 -6.20
C ASN A 68 1.20 9.89 -6.43
N VAL A 69 1.41 9.33 -7.60
CA VAL A 69 2.73 8.98 -8.12
C VAL A 69 3.09 9.92 -9.27
N GLN A 70 4.38 10.03 -9.58
CA GLN A 70 4.83 10.80 -10.73
C GLN A 70 4.16 10.30 -12.02
N ASP A 71 3.63 11.25 -12.79
CA ASP A 71 2.83 11.03 -13.99
C ASP A 71 1.58 10.16 -13.78
N GLY A 72 1.08 10.01 -12.55
CA GLY A 72 0.02 9.04 -12.22
C GLY A 72 -1.26 9.24 -13.03
N LEU A 73 -1.76 10.49 -13.11
CA LEU A 73 -2.94 10.82 -13.92
C LEU A 73 -2.69 10.64 -15.42
N TRP A 74 -1.50 11.02 -15.90
CA TRP A 74 -1.12 10.84 -17.31
C TRP A 74 -1.07 9.36 -17.67
N LYS A 75 -0.43 8.53 -16.83
CA LYS A 75 -0.37 7.06 -16.98
C LYS A 75 -1.75 6.44 -16.97
N MET A 76 -2.64 6.87 -16.07
CA MET A 76 -4.01 6.35 -16.02
C MET A 76 -4.79 6.63 -17.31
N TYR A 77 -4.56 7.79 -17.95
CA TYR A 77 -5.22 8.17 -19.20
C TYR A 77 -4.60 7.50 -20.44
N HIS A 78 -3.27 7.50 -20.54
CA HIS A 78 -2.54 6.99 -21.72
C HIS A 78 -2.26 5.48 -21.67
N HIS A 79 -2.26 4.89 -20.48
CA HIS A 79 -2.04 3.47 -20.23
C HIS A 79 -3.13 2.92 -19.30
N PRO A 80 -4.41 2.97 -19.72
CA PRO A 80 -5.52 2.48 -18.90
C PRO A 80 -5.35 0.99 -18.63
N TRP A 81 -5.80 0.55 -17.45
CA TRP A 81 -5.84 -0.87 -17.14
C TRP A 81 -6.74 -1.62 -18.12
N THR A 82 -6.19 -2.67 -18.71
CA THR A 82 -6.93 -3.56 -19.61
C THR A 82 -7.59 -4.68 -18.81
N ALA A 83 -8.47 -5.46 -19.45
CA ALA A 83 -9.06 -6.64 -18.83
C ALA A 83 -8.01 -7.66 -18.32
N GLU A 84 -6.80 -7.64 -18.89
CA GLU A 84 -5.68 -8.48 -18.44
C GLU A 84 -5.23 -8.12 -17.02
N HIS A 85 -5.27 -6.83 -16.65
CA HIS A 85 -4.89 -6.39 -15.30
C HIS A 85 -5.75 -7.06 -14.22
N PHE A 86 -7.05 -7.18 -14.47
CA PHE A 86 -7.98 -7.80 -13.52
C PHE A 86 -7.90 -9.33 -13.48
N ARG A 87 -7.08 -9.94 -14.34
CA ARG A 87 -6.74 -11.38 -14.32
C ARG A 87 -5.42 -11.66 -13.63
N GLU A 88 -4.68 -10.64 -13.21
CA GLU A 88 -3.43 -10.82 -12.45
C GLU A 88 -3.71 -11.35 -11.04
N PRO A 89 -2.80 -12.13 -10.44
CA PRO A 89 -2.82 -12.45 -9.03
C PRO A 89 -2.89 -11.19 -8.16
N GLY A 90 -3.83 -11.16 -7.22
CA GLY A 90 -4.03 -9.98 -6.36
C GLY A 90 -4.78 -10.31 -5.09
N VAL A 91 -4.56 -9.52 -4.04
CA VAL A 91 -5.27 -9.67 -2.77
C VAL A 91 -6.73 -9.23 -2.95
N THR A 92 -7.67 -10.13 -2.72
CA THR A 92 -9.12 -9.89 -2.86
C THR A 92 -9.82 -9.69 -1.53
N ALA A 93 -9.27 -10.23 -0.43
CA ALA A 93 -9.79 -10.01 0.91
C ALA A 93 -8.70 -10.19 1.97
N ILE A 94 -8.88 -9.50 3.10
CA ILE A 94 -8.04 -9.63 4.29
C ILE A 94 -8.96 -9.69 5.51
N GLU A 95 -8.76 -10.72 6.33
CA GLU A 95 -9.42 -10.88 7.62
C GLU A 95 -8.36 -10.79 8.73
N GLY A 96 -8.69 -10.08 9.81
CA GLY A 96 -7.78 -9.84 10.94
C GLY A 96 -7.16 -8.44 10.95
N ALA A 97 -6.28 -8.19 11.91
CA ALA A 97 -5.73 -6.86 12.19
C ALA A 97 -4.40 -6.60 11.47
N ALA A 98 -4.47 -6.46 10.14
CA ALA A 98 -3.32 -6.17 9.29
C ALA A 98 -3.49 -4.90 8.46
N GLU A 99 -2.37 -4.23 8.19
CA GLU A 99 -2.23 -3.12 7.26
C GLU A 99 -1.45 -3.60 6.03
N VAL A 100 -1.96 -3.31 4.83
CA VAL A 100 -1.24 -3.57 3.57
C VAL A 100 -0.37 -2.36 3.25
N LEU A 101 0.95 -2.55 3.30
CA LEU A 101 1.91 -1.49 2.96
C LEU A 101 2.30 -1.51 1.49
N ARG A 102 2.20 -2.68 0.84
CA ARG A 102 2.51 -2.89 -0.58
C ARG A 102 1.71 -4.09 -1.07
N SER A 103 1.08 -3.98 -2.23
CA SER A 103 0.50 -5.12 -2.98
C SER A 103 0.63 -4.79 -4.45
N TRP A 104 1.48 -5.51 -5.17
CA TRP A 104 1.74 -5.25 -6.59
C TRP A 104 2.16 -6.54 -7.28
N TYR A 105 1.57 -6.80 -8.45
CA TYR A 105 1.96 -7.89 -9.33
C TYR A 105 2.93 -7.39 -10.40
N ASP A 106 4.12 -7.99 -10.44
CA ASP A 106 5.10 -7.77 -11.50
C ASP A 106 4.80 -8.78 -12.63
N ARG A 107 4.59 -8.28 -13.85
CA ARG A 107 4.33 -9.14 -15.02
C ARG A 107 5.62 -9.68 -15.64
N GLU A 108 6.71 -8.92 -15.55
CA GLU A 108 8.01 -9.32 -16.11
C GLU A 108 8.64 -10.42 -15.28
N LYS A 109 8.43 -10.34 -13.96
CA LYS A 109 8.74 -11.41 -13.01
C LYS A 109 7.40 -11.86 -12.42
N PRO A 110 6.77 -12.94 -12.89
CA PRO A 110 5.39 -13.30 -12.53
C PRO A 110 5.26 -13.60 -11.04
N LEU A 111 5.13 -12.53 -10.24
CA LEU A 111 5.14 -12.54 -8.80
C LEU A 111 4.25 -11.43 -8.25
N LEU A 112 3.50 -11.78 -7.21
CA LEU A 112 2.79 -10.84 -6.37
C LEU A 112 3.67 -10.53 -5.15
N ALA A 113 4.09 -9.26 -5.05
CA ALA A 113 4.82 -8.74 -3.91
C ALA A 113 3.86 -8.09 -2.91
N LEU A 114 3.79 -8.64 -1.71
CA LEU A 114 2.94 -8.17 -0.62
C LEU A 114 3.80 -7.81 0.60
N THR A 115 3.55 -6.67 1.22
CA THR A 115 4.14 -6.30 2.50
C THR A 115 3.03 -5.95 3.48
N LEU A 116 2.97 -6.70 4.58
CA LEU A 116 1.97 -6.52 5.63
C LEU A 116 2.62 -6.00 6.90
N ARG A 117 1.86 -5.23 7.67
CA ARG A 117 2.22 -4.78 9.01
C ARG A 117 1.09 -5.06 9.98
N ARG A 118 1.44 -5.48 11.20
CA ARG A 118 0.47 -5.71 12.26
C ARG A 118 -0.06 -4.37 12.77
N VAL A 119 -1.37 -4.27 12.96
CA VAL A 119 -1.96 -3.12 13.66
C VAL A 119 -1.50 -3.13 15.11
N ALA A 120 -0.92 -2.02 15.57
CA ALA A 120 -0.41 -1.90 16.94
C ALA A 120 -1.50 -2.20 17.98
N GLY A 121 -1.14 -2.95 19.03
CA GLY A 121 -2.06 -3.30 20.12
C GLY A 121 -3.10 -4.38 19.80
N LYS A 122 -3.06 -4.99 18.61
CA LYS A 122 -3.99 -6.09 18.22
C LYS A 122 -3.27 -7.44 18.04
N PRO A 123 -3.96 -8.58 18.31
CA PRO A 123 -3.48 -9.89 17.90
C PRO A 123 -3.46 -9.96 16.36
N ALA A 124 -2.56 -10.76 15.79
CA ALA A 124 -2.33 -10.75 14.35
C ALA A 124 -2.27 -12.12 13.72
N ASP A 125 -3.28 -12.94 13.99
CA ASP A 125 -3.63 -13.98 13.03
C ASP A 125 -4.38 -13.31 11.86
N VAL A 126 -3.83 -13.45 10.66
CA VAL A 126 -4.36 -12.82 9.45
C VAL A 126 -4.64 -13.90 8.43
N THR A 127 -5.80 -13.79 7.77
CA THR A 127 -6.15 -14.60 6.61
C THR A 127 -6.25 -13.71 5.39
N LEU A 128 -5.49 -14.05 4.35
CA LEU A 128 -5.48 -13.38 3.07
C LEU A 128 -6.20 -14.26 2.05
N ARG A 129 -7.00 -13.65 1.19
CA ARG A 129 -7.43 -14.28 -0.06
C ARG A 129 -6.69 -13.64 -1.22
N ILE A 130 -6.06 -14.47 -2.02
CA ILE A 130 -5.38 -14.08 -3.25
C ILE A 130 -6.17 -14.68 -4.41
N GLY A 131 -6.69 -13.85 -5.31
CA GLY A 131 -7.39 -14.29 -6.51
C GLY A 131 -6.41 -14.62 -7.64
N ASN A 132 -6.92 -15.27 -8.69
CA ASN A 132 -6.22 -15.55 -9.95
C ASN A 132 -4.88 -16.31 -9.80
N VAL A 133 -4.81 -17.26 -8.87
CA VAL A 133 -3.69 -18.19 -8.68
C VAL A 133 -4.01 -19.49 -9.41
N ASP A 134 -3.97 -19.46 -10.74
CA ASP A 134 -4.36 -20.58 -11.62
C ASP A 134 -3.20 -21.47 -12.07
N ARG A 135 -1.97 -21.14 -11.64
CA ARG A 135 -0.72 -21.86 -11.96
C ARG A 135 -0.09 -22.46 -10.70
N PRO A 136 0.83 -23.44 -10.86
CA PRO A 136 1.69 -23.87 -9.77
C PRO A 136 2.39 -22.66 -9.14
N TRP A 137 2.37 -22.58 -7.82
CA TRP A 137 2.82 -21.39 -7.10
C TRP A 137 3.81 -21.73 -6.00
N LYS A 138 4.64 -20.74 -5.66
CA LYS A 138 5.54 -20.77 -4.49
C LYS A 138 5.31 -19.52 -3.66
N LEU A 139 5.05 -19.70 -2.38
CA LEU A 139 4.90 -18.64 -1.40
C LEU A 139 6.17 -18.54 -0.56
N PHE A 140 6.82 -17.39 -0.63
CA PHE A 140 7.94 -17.04 0.21
C PHE A 140 7.48 -16.09 1.31
N ARG A 141 7.96 -16.33 2.53
CA ARG A 141 7.83 -15.43 3.67
C ARG A 141 9.20 -14.93 4.05
N ASP A 142 9.39 -13.62 4.00
CA ASP A 142 10.67 -12.97 4.32
C ASP A 142 11.83 -13.69 3.58
N ASP A 143 11.62 -13.92 2.28
CA ASP A 143 12.53 -14.60 1.33
C ASP A 143 12.81 -16.09 1.59
N VAL A 144 12.14 -16.70 2.57
CA VAL A 144 12.21 -18.15 2.85
C VAL A 144 11.00 -18.86 2.26
N LEU A 145 11.21 -19.98 1.56
CA LEU A 145 10.12 -20.80 1.02
C LEU A 145 9.23 -21.30 2.17
N ALA A 146 7.96 -20.88 2.16
CA ALA A 146 7.03 -21.11 3.22
C ALA A 146 5.97 -22.16 2.84
N ALA A 147 5.49 -22.13 1.60
CA ALA A 147 4.59 -23.13 1.05
C ALA A 147 4.68 -23.16 -0.48
N ASP A 148 4.26 -24.25 -1.10
CA ASP A 148 4.05 -24.33 -2.54
C ASP A 148 2.83 -25.19 -2.89
N SER A 149 2.49 -25.22 -4.19
CA SER A 149 1.37 -26.02 -4.70
C SER A 149 1.55 -27.53 -4.55
N ALA A 150 2.76 -28.02 -4.27
CA ALA A 150 3.05 -29.45 -4.05
C ALA A 150 2.97 -29.84 -2.56
N GLY A 151 2.73 -28.88 -1.67
CA GLY A 151 2.68 -29.09 -0.21
C GLY A 151 4.05 -29.10 0.45
N THR A 152 5.10 -28.62 -0.22
CA THR A 152 6.42 -28.45 0.39
C THR A 152 6.56 -27.07 1.02
N GLY A 153 7.31 -26.96 2.12
CA GLY A 153 7.53 -25.69 2.80
C GLY A 153 7.84 -25.83 4.28
N SER A 154 8.15 -24.70 4.93
CA SER A 154 8.37 -24.63 6.38
C SER A 154 7.04 -24.43 7.12
N PRO A 155 6.88 -25.00 8.34
CA PRO A 155 5.71 -24.72 9.16
C PRO A 155 5.63 -23.21 9.47
N GLY A 156 4.53 -22.57 9.05
CA GLY A 156 4.34 -21.13 9.24
C GLY A 156 2.99 -20.66 8.71
N PRO A 157 2.88 -20.33 7.41
CA PRO A 157 1.59 -20.08 6.79
C PRO A 157 0.85 -21.39 6.52
N ARG A 158 -0.45 -21.42 6.84
CA ARG A 158 -1.37 -22.44 6.35
C ARG A 158 -1.96 -21.96 5.02
N THR A 159 -1.85 -22.79 3.99
CA THR A 159 -2.37 -22.47 2.66
C THR A 159 -3.49 -23.42 2.27
N ARG A 160 -4.51 -22.90 1.60
CA ARG A 160 -5.61 -23.70 1.04
C ARG A 160 -6.03 -23.13 -0.31
N ALA A 161 -6.12 -23.98 -1.33
CA ALA A 161 -6.69 -23.60 -2.62
C ALA A 161 -8.22 -23.40 -2.52
N GLU A 162 -8.74 -22.36 -3.16
CA GLU A 162 -10.15 -22.00 -3.20
C GLU A 162 -10.52 -21.57 -4.64
N GLY A 163 -10.97 -22.53 -5.47
CA GLY A 163 -11.24 -22.27 -6.89
C GLY A 163 -9.96 -21.84 -7.63
N THR A 164 -9.99 -20.68 -8.27
CA THR A 164 -8.80 -20.03 -8.88
C THR A 164 -8.06 -19.13 -7.89
N GLY A 165 -8.30 -19.27 -6.58
CA GLY A 165 -7.69 -18.48 -5.53
C GLY A 165 -6.88 -19.30 -4.53
N LEU A 166 -6.12 -18.57 -3.73
CA LEU A 166 -5.29 -19.09 -2.64
C LEU A 166 -5.65 -18.37 -1.34
N VAL A 167 -6.03 -19.15 -0.32
CA VAL A 167 -6.19 -18.68 1.05
C VAL A 167 -4.88 -18.90 1.80
N VAL A 168 -4.36 -17.84 2.43
CA VAL A 168 -3.13 -17.89 3.23
C VAL A 168 -3.43 -17.38 4.63
N SER A 169 -3.31 -18.24 5.64
CA SER A 169 -3.46 -17.87 7.05
C SER A 169 -2.10 -17.93 7.75
N LEU A 170 -1.70 -16.85 8.41
CA LEU A 170 -0.42 -16.79 9.11
C LEU A 170 -0.46 -15.86 10.32
N PRO A 171 0.36 -16.12 11.35
CA PRO A 171 0.66 -15.13 12.37
C PRO A 171 1.58 -14.06 11.78
N LEU A 172 1.14 -12.80 11.86
CA LEU A 172 1.87 -11.65 11.38
C LEU A 172 2.89 -11.19 12.43
N ALA A 173 4.13 -11.01 11.99
CA ALA A 173 5.14 -10.33 12.78
C ALA A 173 4.90 -8.80 12.77
N VAL A 174 5.83 -8.01 13.30
CA VAL A 174 5.76 -6.54 13.22
C VAL A 174 5.61 -6.08 11.76
N ARG A 175 6.40 -6.68 10.86
CA ARG A 175 6.32 -6.50 9.41
C ARG A 175 6.67 -7.83 8.75
N THR A 176 5.93 -8.21 7.73
CA THR A 176 6.15 -9.48 7.01
C THR A 176 6.04 -9.24 5.52
N ASN A 177 7.04 -9.71 4.77
CA ASN A 177 7.01 -9.72 3.32
C ASN A 177 6.53 -11.08 2.85
N LEU A 178 5.57 -11.08 1.92
CA LEU A 178 5.11 -12.26 1.23
C LEU A 178 5.36 -12.07 -0.27
N THR A 179 5.93 -13.10 -0.89
CA THR A 179 6.15 -13.13 -2.34
C THR A 179 5.50 -14.40 -2.87
N LEU A 180 4.49 -14.25 -3.73
CA LEU A 180 3.85 -15.38 -4.40
C LEU A 180 4.35 -15.40 -5.85
N CYS A 181 5.13 -16.41 -6.22
CA CYS A 181 5.57 -16.64 -7.59
C CYS A 181 4.64 -17.67 -8.26
N SER A 182 4.26 -17.45 -9.52
CA SER A 182 3.33 -18.30 -10.30
C SER A 182 3.76 -18.47 -11.75
#